data_AF-A0A7H4MIL4-F1
#
_entry.id   AF-A0A7H4MIL4-F1
#
_cell.length_a   1.000
_cell.length_b   1.000
_cell.length_c   1.000
_cell.angle_alpha   90.00
_cell.angle_beta   90.00
_cell.angle_gamma   90.00
#
_symmetry.space_group_name_H-M   'P 1'
#
loop_
_entity.id
_entity.type
_entity.pdbx_description
1 polymer ?
#
loop_
_entity_poly.entity_id
_entity_poly.type
_entity_poly.pdbx_seq_one_letter_code
_entity_poly.pdbx_strand_id
1 'polypeptide(L)' 'MLIGYARVSTGDQNLDLQKNALIRAECELVYEDMASGKNARRQG' A
#
# COMPACT_ATOMS: atom_id res chain seq x y z
N MET A 1 13.27 -11.51 -3.81
CA MET A 1 12.59 -10.69 -2.80
C MET A 1 11.91 -9.50 -3.44
N LEU A 2 10.69 -9.71 -3.93
CA LEU A 2 9.80 -8.65 -4.41
C LEU A 2 9.04 -8.06 -3.22
N ILE A 3 9.10 -6.74 -3.07
CA ILE A 3 8.39 -6.02 -2.00
C ILE A 3 7.32 -5.14 -2.63
N GLY A 4 6.07 -5.35 -2.22
CA GLY A 4 4.92 -4.56 -2.60
C GLY A 4 4.64 -3.45 -1.59
N TYR A 5 4.11 -2.33 -2.07
CA TYR A 5 3.64 -1.23 -1.23
C TYR A 5 2.28 -0.75 -1.74
N ALA A 6 1.30 -0.67 -0.84
CA ALA A 6 -0.04 -0.19 -1.14
C ALA A 6 -0.40 0.98 -0.21
N ARG A 7 -1.04 2.02 -0.74
CA ARG A 7 -1.37 3.22 0.04
C ARG A 7 -2.76 3.75 -0.26
N VAL A 8 -3.44 4.22 0.78
CA VAL A 8 -4.65 5.03 0.70
C VAL A 8 -4.48 6.37 1.42
N SER A 9 -5.27 7.37 1.04
CA SER A 9 -5.16 8.72 1.59
C SER A 9 -6.12 8.94 2.76
N THR A 10 -7.21 8.17 2.84
CA THR A 10 -8.20 8.17 3.93
C THR A 10 -8.64 6.74 4.24
N GLY A 11 -9.15 6.51 5.46
CA GLY A 11 -9.58 5.18 5.90
C GLY A 11 -10.80 4.62 5.17
N ASP A 12 -11.60 5.49 4.54
CA ASP A 12 -12.73 5.09 3.70
C ASP A 12 -12.30 4.54 2.32
N GLN A 13 -11.01 4.64 1.96
CA GLN A 13 -10.49 4.09 0.72
C GLN A 13 -9.96 2.68 0.95
N ASN A 14 -10.27 1.77 0.02
CA ASN A 14 -9.91 0.36 0.14
C ASN A 14 -8.60 0.02 -0.59
N LEU A 15 -7.72 -0.74 0.07
CA LEU A 15 -6.45 -1.25 -0.46
C LEU A 15 -6.58 -2.55 -1.28
N ASP A 16 -7.75 -3.19 -1.29
CA ASP A 16 -7.95 -4.55 -1.83
C ASP A 16 -7.48 -4.69 -3.28
N LEU A 17 -7.78 -3.72 -4.15
CA LEU A 17 -7.34 -3.77 -5.54
C LEU A 17 -5.81 -3.67 -5.69
N GLN A 18 -5.17 -2.83 -4.86
CA GLN A 18 -3.71 -2.69 -4.84
C GLN A 18 -3.06 -3.97 -4.31
N LYS A 19 -3.57 -4.52 -3.20
CA LYS A 19 -3.10 -5.80 -2.62
C LYS A 19 -3.23 -6.95 -3.61
N ASN A 20 -4.37 -7.06 -4.29
CA ASN A 20 -4.58 -8.08 -5.31
C ASN A 20 -3.59 -7.95 -6.48
N ALA A 21 -3.24 -6.74 -6.89
CA ALA A 21 -2.22 -6.51 -7.91
C ALA A 21 -0.82 -6.93 -7.42
N LEU A 22 -0.47 -6.63 -6.17
CA LEU A 22 0.81 -7.02 -5.57
C LEU A 22 0.94 -8.55 -5.38
N ILE A 23 -0.15 -9.21 -4.98
CA ILE A 23 -0.21 -10.67 -4.88
C ILE A 23 -0.05 -11.31 -6.27
N ARG A 24 -0.72 -10.78 -7.29
CA ARG A 24 -0.57 -11.24 -8.69
C ARG A 24 0.83 -10.98 -9.26
N ALA A 25 1.53 -9.97 -8.73
CA ALA A 25 2.91 -9.69 -9.05
C ALA A 25 3.91 -10.53 -8.23
N GLU A 26 3.43 -11.49 -7.44
CA GLU A 26 4.25 -12.40 -6.63
C GLU A 26 5.18 -11.66 -5.66
N CYS A 27 4.69 -10.55 -5.07
CA CYS A 27 5.40 -9.85 -4.00
C CYS A 27 5.46 -10.73 -2.74
N GLU A 28 6.67 -10.96 -2.23
CA GLU A 28 6.96 -11.79 -1.05
C GLU A 28 6.65 -11.05 0.26
N LEU A 29 6.73 -9.71 0.25
CA LEU A 29 6.43 -8.87 1.40
C LEU A 29 5.59 -7.68 0.94
N VAL A 30 4.52 -7.35 1.68
CA VAL A 30 3.63 -6.23 1.33
C VAL A 30 3.52 -5.30 2.53
N TYR A 31 3.82 -4.02 2.30
CA TYR A 31 3.62 -2.93 3.24
C TYR A 31 2.38 -2.12 2.88
N GLU A 32 1.69 -1.63 3.89
CA GLU A 32 0.51 -0.78 3.72
C GLU A 32 0.64 0.51 4.53
N ASP A 33 0.10 1.59 3.97
CA ASP A 33 0.15 2.90 4.61
C ASP A 33 -1.15 3.67 4.35
N MET A 34 -1.55 4.44 5.35
CA MET A 34 -2.72 5.30 5.32
C MET A 34 -2.29 6.73 5.62
N ALA A 35 -1.83 7.41 4.57
CA ALA A 35 -1.36 8.79 4.66
C ALA A 35 -1.70 9.54 3.37
N SER A 36 -2.18 10.77 3.48
CA SER A 36 -2.36 11.65 2.32
C SER A 36 -1.04 11.92 1.61
N GLY A 37 -1.04 11.92 0.27
CA GLY A 37 0.15 12.19 -0.55
C GLY A 37 0.80 13.56 -0.30
N LYS A 38 0.08 14.48 0.36
CA LYS A 38 0.58 15.80 0.77
C LYS A 38 1.53 15.74 1.98
N ASN A 39 1.48 14.67 2.77
CA ASN A 39 2.32 14.51 3.95
C ASN A 39 3.53 13.64 3.61
N ALA A 40 4.72 14.27 3.54
CA ALA A 40 5.98 13.57 3.32
C ALA A 40 6.46 12.78 4.55
N ARG A 41 5.94 13.12 5.74
CA ARG A 41 6.20 12.38 6.98
C ARG A 41 5.25 11.19 7.04
N ARG A 42 5.80 9.99 6.87
CA ARG A 42 5.05 8.72 6.93
C ARG A 42 5.52 7.95 8.15
N GLN A 43 4.58 7.43 8.93
CA GLN A 43 4.83 6.44 9.98
C GLN A 43 4.60 5.07 9.33
N GLY A 44 5.51 4.69 8.43
CA GLY A 44 5.57 3.34 7.86
C GLY A 44 6.51 2.48 8.66
#